data_AF-A0A0F6NCW2-F1
#
_entry.id   AF-A0A0F6NCW2-F1
#
_cell.length_a   1.000
_cell.length_b   1.000
_cell.length_c   1.000
_cell.angle_alpha   90.00
_cell.angle_beta   90.00
_cell.angle_gamma   90.00
#
_symmetry.space_group_name_H-M   'P 1'
#
loop_
_entity.id
_entity.type
_entity.pdbx_description
1 polymer ?
#
loop_
_entity_poly.entity_id
_entity_poly.type
_entity_poly.pdbx_seq_one_letter_code
_entity_poly.pdbx_strand_id
1 'polypeptide(L)'
;TSKRDFYLGIYGALGIGQAIAVLLSALSLYIGALNGARLLHQLLLSNILRVPCTTFFDVTPVGRILNRFSKDIDTLDNILPMTLRGWITCFFSVLGTLVVISVSTPIFVAVIVPIGFLYYFIQRFYVATSRQLKRLESVSRSPIYSHFGETITGVQAI
;
A
#
# COMPACT_ATOMS: atom_id res chain seq x y z
N THR A 1 -27.38 9.21 -39.14
CA THR A 1 -27.86 9.29 -37.73
C THR A 1 -27.71 7.97 -37.00
N SER A 2 -28.24 6.86 -37.51
CA SER A 2 -28.13 5.50 -36.91
C SER A 2 -26.72 5.07 -36.45
N LYS A 3 -25.64 5.34 -37.22
CA LYS A 3 -24.27 5.00 -36.78
C LYS A 3 -23.82 5.76 -35.52
N ARG A 4 -24.22 7.02 -35.37
CA ARG A 4 -23.90 7.83 -34.19
C ARG A 4 -24.61 7.27 -32.96
N ASP A 5 -25.89 6.95 -33.10
CA ASP A 5 -26.71 6.44 -32.00
C ASP A 5 -26.23 5.05 -31.55
N PHE A 6 -25.72 4.22 -32.49
CA PHE A 6 -25.05 2.95 -32.20
C PHE A 6 -23.76 3.12 -31.37
N TYR A 7 -22.85 4.01 -31.77
CA TYR A 7 -21.64 4.29 -31.00
C TYR A 7 -21.96 4.89 -29.62
N LEU A 8 -22.94 5.79 -29.56
CA LEU A 8 -23.39 6.39 -28.30
C LEU A 8 -23.92 5.32 -27.34
N GLY A 9 -24.68 4.34 -27.84
CA GLY A 9 -25.16 3.20 -27.07
C GLY A 9 -24.01 2.34 -26.52
N ILE A 10 -22.98 2.07 -27.33
CA ILE A 10 -21.80 1.31 -26.87
C ILE A 10 -21.03 2.08 -25.80
N TYR A 11 -20.76 3.37 -26.00
CA TYR A 11 -20.08 4.19 -25.00
C TYR A 11 -20.89 4.28 -23.70
N GLY A 12 -22.21 4.40 -23.79
CA GLY A 12 -23.11 4.37 -22.63
C GLY A 12 -23.03 3.04 -21.87
N ALA A 13 -23.09 1.91 -22.57
CA ALA A 13 -22.98 0.58 -21.97
C ALA A 13 -21.61 0.36 -21.31
N LEU A 14 -20.52 0.77 -21.98
CA LEU A 14 -19.16 0.71 -21.44
C LEU A 14 -19.01 1.59 -20.19
N GLY A 15 -19.57 2.80 -20.19
CA GLY A 15 -19.55 3.70 -19.04
C GLY A 15 -20.30 3.15 -17.83
N ILE A 16 -21.49 2.57 -18.05
CA ILE A 16 -22.26 1.92 -16.98
C ILE A 16 -21.51 0.68 -16.45
N GLY A 17 -20.97 -0.15 -17.35
CA GLY A 17 -20.16 -1.30 -16.99
C GLY A 17 -18.92 -0.92 -16.18
N GLN A 18 -18.23 0.16 -16.57
CA GLN A 18 -17.11 0.72 -15.84
C GLN A 18 -17.54 1.20 -14.44
N ALA A 19 -18.64 1.93 -14.32
CA ALA A 19 -19.13 2.42 -13.03
C ALA A 19 -19.43 1.26 -12.06
N ILE A 20 -20.11 0.22 -12.54
CA ILE A 20 -20.39 -0.99 -11.75
C ILE A 20 -19.10 -1.70 -11.36
N ALA A 21 -18.17 -1.89 -12.29
CA ALA A 21 -16.89 -2.54 -12.02
C ALA A 21 -16.07 -1.76 -10.98
N VAL A 22 -16.01 -0.43 -11.08
CA VAL A 22 -15.34 0.43 -10.11
C VAL A 22 -15.99 0.28 -8.73
N LEU A 23 -17.31 0.31 -8.65
CA LEU A 23 -18.02 0.12 -7.38
C LEU A 23 -17.72 -1.25 -6.75
N LEU A 24 -17.82 -2.33 -7.53
CA LEU A 24 -17.52 -3.69 -7.07
C LEU A 24 -16.06 -3.82 -6.61
N SER A 25 -15.11 -3.23 -7.34
CA SER A 25 -13.69 -3.23 -6.97
C SER A 25 -13.41 -2.48 -5.68
N ALA A 26 -14.10 -1.35 -5.45
CA ALA A 26 -13.95 -0.56 -4.23
C ALA A 26 -14.52 -1.31 -3.02
N LEU A 27 -15.70 -1.92 -3.19
CA LEU A 27 -16.33 -2.73 -2.14
C LEU A 27 -15.50 -3.96 -1.81
N SER A 28 -14.98 -4.69 -2.81
CA SER A 28 -14.18 -5.89 -2.58
C SER A 28 -12.86 -5.59 -1.86
N LEU A 29 -12.18 -4.51 -2.23
CA LEU A 29 -10.96 -4.06 -1.54
C LEU A 29 -11.25 -3.67 -0.08
N TYR A 30 -12.34 -2.93 0.15
CA TYR A 30 -12.69 -2.50 1.51
C TYR A 30 -13.12 -3.65 2.41
N ILE A 31 -13.96 -4.56 1.91
CA ILE A 31 -14.37 -5.78 2.64
C ILE A 31 -13.16 -6.67 2.90
N GLY A 32 -12.27 -6.83 1.91
CA GLY A 32 -11.02 -7.58 2.05
C GLY A 32 -10.11 -7.01 3.14
N ALA A 33 -9.96 -5.68 3.18
CA ALA A 33 -9.19 -4.99 4.21
C ALA A 33 -9.75 -5.22 5.61
N LEU A 34 -11.06 -5.01 5.78
CA LEU A 34 -11.75 -5.20 7.06
C LEU A 34 -11.65 -6.64 7.56
N ASN A 35 -11.84 -7.62 6.67
CA ASN A 35 -11.71 -9.03 7.02
C ASN A 35 -10.26 -9.37 7.42
N GLY A 36 -9.28 -8.84 6.68
CA GLY A 36 -7.86 -9.00 7.01
C GLY A 36 -7.50 -8.40 8.36
N ALA A 37 -7.98 -7.20 8.66
CA ALA A 37 -7.74 -6.55 9.95
C ALA A 37 -8.40 -7.31 11.11
N ARG A 38 -9.63 -7.79 10.94
CA ARG A 38 -10.30 -8.64 11.95
C ARG A 38 -9.54 -9.94 12.20
N LEU A 39 -9.07 -10.60 11.14
CA LEU A 39 -8.28 -11.82 11.26
C LEU A 39 -6.95 -11.54 11.99
N LEU A 40 -6.23 -10.48 11.61
CA LEU A 40 -4.99 -10.11 12.29
C LEU A 40 -5.23 -9.78 13.76
N HIS A 41 -6.28 -9.02 14.06
CA HIS A 41 -6.67 -8.66 15.43
C HIS A 41 -6.90 -9.92 16.28
N GLN A 42 -7.66 -10.89 15.77
CA GLN A 42 -7.92 -12.15 16.47
C GLN A 42 -6.67 -13.01 16.65
N LEU A 43 -5.81 -13.08 15.63
CA LEU A 43 -4.53 -13.80 15.71
C LEU A 43 -3.60 -13.15 16.74
N LEU A 44 -3.46 -11.83 16.73
CA LEU A 44 -2.62 -11.12 17.68
C LEU A 44 -3.15 -11.24 19.10
N LEU A 45 -4.47 -11.09 19.30
CA LEU A 45 -5.10 -11.23 20.60
C LEU A 45 -4.93 -12.65 21.16
N SER A 46 -5.22 -13.68 20.36
CA SER A 46 -5.08 -15.07 20.80
C SER A 46 -3.64 -15.46 21.11
N ASN A 47 -2.67 -14.93 20.37
CA ASN A 47 -1.25 -15.15 20.66
C ASN A 47 -0.80 -14.44 21.93
N ILE A 48 -1.18 -13.17 22.13
CA ILE A 48 -0.83 -12.39 23.33
C ILE A 48 -1.39 -13.04 24.59
N LEU A 49 -2.60 -13.58 24.55
CA LEU A 49 -3.22 -14.27 25.69
C LEU A 49 -2.58 -15.62 26.04
N ARG A 50 -1.84 -16.24 25.10
CA ARG A 50 -1.13 -17.51 25.31
C ARG A 50 0.32 -17.33 25.75
N VAL A 51 0.84 -16.12 25.73
CA VAL A 51 2.22 -15.84 26.13
C VAL A 51 2.32 -15.79 27.65
N PRO A 52 3.31 -16.48 28.28
CA PRO A 52 3.48 -16.46 29.73
C PRO A 52 3.78 -15.04 30.24
N CYS A 53 3.02 -14.60 31.24
CA CYS A 53 3.11 -13.25 31.81
C CYS A 53 4.54 -12.85 32.19
N THR A 54 5.28 -13.78 32.79
CA THR A 54 6.60 -13.54 33.40
C THR A 54 7.74 -13.26 32.43
N THR A 55 7.62 -13.65 31.16
CA THR A 55 8.73 -13.49 30.18
C THR A 55 8.51 -12.30 29.25
N PHE A 56 7.27 -11.91 29.01
CA PHE A 56 6.92 -10.91 28.00
C PHE A 56 6.32 -9.64 28.58
N PHE A 57 5.40 -9.76 29.53
CA PHE A 57 4.69 -8.60 30.09
C PHE A 57 5.52 -7.85 31.14
N ASP A 58 6.48 -8.53 31.77
CA ASP A 58 7.44 -7.90 32.70
C ASP A 58 8.56 -7.13 31.95
N VAL A 59 8.88 -7.55 30.73
CA VAL A 59 9.95 -6.94 29.91
C VAL A 59 9.42 -5.87 28.96
N THR A 60 8.17 -5.99 28.49
CA THR A 60 7.55 -5.03 27.58
C THR A 60 6.35 -4.34 28.21
N PRO A 61 6.37 -2.99 28.34
CA PRO A 61 5.26 -2.27 28.94
C PRO A 61 4.01 -2.42 28.07
N VAL A 62 2.87 -2.67 28.71
CA VAL A 62 1.56 -2.90 28.05
C VAL A 62 1.21 -1.76 27.09
N GLY A 63 1.58 -0.51 27.41
CA GLY A 63 1.39 0.63 26.52
C GLY A 63 2.13 0.54 25.17
N ARG A 64 3.32 -0.09 25.13
CA ARG A 64 4.06 -0.31 23.87
C ARG A 64 3.40 -1.39 23.01
N ILE A 65 2.86 -2.43 23.65
CA ILE A 65 2.11 -3.49 22.99
C ILE A 65 0.85 -2.91 22.34
N LEU A 66 0.06 -2.15 23.11
CA LEU A 66 -1.14 -1.46 22.62
C LEU A 66 -0.81 -0.50 21.48
N ASN A 67 0.23 0.34 21.62
CA ASN A 67 0.58 1.30 20.57
C ASN A 67 1.00 0.60 19.26
N ARG A 68 1.73 -0.51 19.35
CA ARG A 68 2.09 -1.30 18.16
C ARG A 68 0.86 -1.96 17.54
N PHE A 69 0.00 -2.55 18.36
CA PHE A 69 -1.24 -3.18 17.90
C PHE A 69 -2.16 -2.19 17.19
N SER A 70 -2.43 -1.03 17.81
CA SER A 70 -3.25 0.02 17.21
C SER A 70 -2.67 0.54 15.90
N LYS A 71 -1.35 0.74 15.83
CA LYS A 71 -0.67 1.21 14.62
C LYS A 71 -0.69 0.19 13.48
N ASP A 72 -0.51 -1.10 13.78
CA ASP A 72 -0.52 -2.17 12.78
C ASP A 72 -1.94 -2.37 12.21
N ILE A 73 -2.97 -2.28 13.06
CA ILE A 73 -4.39 -2.32 12.65
C ILE A 73 -4.75 -1.10 11.80
N ASP A 74 -4.40 0.11 12.23
CA ASP A 74 -4.63 1.34 11.45
C ASP A 74 -3.96 1.29 10.06
N THR A 75 -2.74 0.76 10.01
CA THR A 75 -2.03 0.59 8.74
C THR A 75 -2.77 -0.39 7.81
N LEU A 76 -3.35 -1.46 8.35
CA LEU A 76 -4.10 -2.44 7.57
C LEU A 76 -5.47 -1.92 7.09
N ASP A 77 -6.16 -1.16 7.93
CA ASP A 77 -7.49 -0.66 7.62
C ASP A 77 -7.46 0.53 6.65
N ASN A 78 -6.48 1.42 6.80
CA ASN A 78 -6.47 2.69 6.07
C ASN A 78 -5.38 2.76 5.00
N ILE A 79 -4.14 2.39 5.34
CA ILE A 79 -2.97 2.64 4.47
C ILE A 79 -2.87 1.56 3.38
N LEU A 80 -3.03 0.29 3.76
CA LEU A 80 -2.86 -0.84 2.85
C LEU A 80 -3.89 -0.82 1.69
N PRO A 81 -5.19 -0.58 1.91
CA PRO A 81 -6.18 -0.58 0.83
C PRO A 81 -5.98 0.60 -0.11
N MET A 82 -5.62 1.77 0.43
CA MET A 82 -5.30 2.95 -0.36
C MET A 82 -4.07 2.71 -1.26
N THR A 83 -3.01 2.14 -0.70
CA THR A 83 -1.78 1.84 -1.43
C THR A 83 -2.01 0.77 -2.49
N LEU A 84 -2.74 -0.30 -2.16
CA LEU A 84 -3.08 -1.36 -3.11
C LEU A 84 -3.95 -0.84 -4.24
N ARG A 85 -4.98 -0.03 -3.94
CA ARG A 85 -5.81 0.60 -4.97
C ARG A 85 -4.98 1.45 -5.92
N GLY A 86 -4.09 2.29 -5.39
CA GLY A 86 -3.19 3.10 -6.21
C GLY A 86 -2.28 2.25 -7.09
N TRP A 87 -1.70 1.18 -6.53
CA TRP A 87 -0.82 0.26 -7.24
C TRP A 87 -1.55 -0.47 -8.37
N ILE A 88 -2.73 -1.03 -8.10
CA ILE A 88 -3.58 -1.72 -9.08
C ILE A 88 -3.97 -0.77 -10.21
N THR A 89 -4.49 0.42 -9.89
CA THR A 89 -4.90 1.41 -10.91
C THR A 89 -3.72 1.81 -11.78
N CYS A 90 -2.55 2.08 -11.19
CA CYS A 90 -1.35 2.43 -11.94
C CYS A 90 -0.90 1.27 -12.85
N PHE A 91 -0.85 0.05 -12.32
CA PHE A 91 -0.43 -1.14 -13.07
C PHE A 91 -1.33 -1.38 -14.29
N PHE A 92 -2.65 -1.39 -14.10
CA PHE A 92 -3.60 -1.59 -15.20
C PHE A 92 -3.64 -0.42 -16.17
N SER A 93 -3.44 0.82 -15.69
CA SER A 93 -3.34 2.00 -16.55
C SER A 93 -2.14 1.89 -17.50
N VAL A 94 -0.95 1.60 -16.95
CA VAL A 94 0.27 1.40 -17.75
C VAL A 94 0.09 0.24 -18.72
N LEU A 95 -0.43 -0.89 -18.26
CA LEU A 95 -0.68 -2.05 -19.13
C LEU A 95 -1.65 -1.70 -20.26
N GLY A 96 -2.75 -1.00 -19.95
CA GLY A 96 -3.73 -0.56 -20.92
C GLY A 96 -3.13 0.38 -21.97
N THR A 97 -2.35 1.36 -21.54
CA THR A 97 -1.64 2.27 -22.46
C THR A 97 -0.67 1.50 -23.36
N LEU A 98 0.10 0.57 -22.81
CA LEU A 98 1.03 -0.25 -23.59
C LEU A 98 0.30 -1.11 -24.63
N VAL A 99 -0.83 -1.73 -24.28
CA VAL A 99 -1.65 -2.51 -25.21
C VAL A 99 -2.21 -1.64 -26.32
N VAL A 100 -2.80 -0.49 -25.99
CA VAL A 100 -3.39 0.44 -26.97
C VAL A 100 -2.34 0.93 -27.97
N ILE A 101 -1.15 1.33 -27.49
CA ILE A 101 -0.06 1.77 -28.37
C ILE A 101 0.44 0.60 -29.24
N SER A 102 0.60 -0.60 -28.66
CA SER A 102 1.10 -1.77 -29.38
C SER A 102 0.14 -2.21 -30.50
N VAL A 103 -1.17 -2.13 -30.28
CA VAL A 103 -2.17 -2.43 -31.32
C VAL A 103 -2.20 -1.36 -32.40
N SER A 104 -2.06 -0.08 -32.02
CA SER A 104 -2.01 1.04 -32.97
C SER A 104 -0.73 1.04 -33.81
N THR A 105 0.40 0.64 -33.24
CA THR A 105 1.70 0.65 -33.91
C THR A 105 2.53 -0.56 -33.50
N PRO A 106 2.43 -1.70 -34.23
CA PRO A 106 3.09 -2.94 -33.85
C PRO A 106 4.62 -2.87 -33.74
N ILE A 107 5.28 -1.98 -34.50
CA ILE A 107 6.73 -1.78 -34.43
C ILE A 107 7.20 -1.31 -33.04
N PHE A 108 6.32 -0.65 -32.28
CA PHE A 108 6.61 -0.17 -30.92
C PHE A 108 6.99 -1.31 -29.97
N VAL A 109 6.45 -2.52 -30.19
CA VAL A 109 6.74 -3.70 -29.37
C VAL A 109 8.23 -4.04 -29.39
N ALA A 110 8.91 -3.88 -30.53
CA ALA A 110 10.34 -4.14 -30.64
C ALA A 110 11.18 -3.17 -29.78
N VAL A 111 10.68 -1.95 -29.53
CA VAL A 111 11.36 -0.92 -28.73
C VAL A 111 11.03 -1.05 -27.25
N ILE A 112 9.78 -1.39 -26.90
CA ILE A 112 9.38 -1.47 -25.48
C ILE A 112 9.99 -2.70 -24.77
N VAL A 113 10.27 -3.79 -25.48
CA VAL A 113 10.87 -5.00 -24.90
C VAL A 113 12.26 -4.72 -24.29
N PRO A 114 13.25 -4.14 -25.01
CA PRO A 114 14.55 -3.83 -24.41
C PRO A 114 14.45 -2.77 -23.32
N ILE A 115 13.56 -1.77 -23.46
CA ILE A 115 13.31 -0.77 -22.42
C ILE A 115 12.74 -1.42 -21.15
N GLY A 116 11.78 -2.34 -21.30
CA GLY A 116 11.18 -3.08 -20.20
C GLY A 116 12.20 -3.97 -19.47
N PHE A 117 13.10 -4.60 -20.21
CA PHE A 117 14.22 -5.34 -19.63
C PHE A 117 15.12 -4.42 -18.79
N LEU A 118 15.56 -3.28 -19.34
CA LEU A 118 16.36 -2.29 -18.60
C LEU A 118 15.63 -1.77 -17.37
N TYR A 119 14.34 -1.43 -17.51
CA TYR A 119 13.49 -0.97 -16.43
C TYR A 119 13.42 -2.00 -15.30
N TYR A 120 13.31 -3.29 -15.62
CA TYR A 120 13.31 -4.35 -14.60
C TYR A 120 14.61 -4.37 -13.76
N PHE A 121 15.78 -4.22 -14.38
CA PHE A 121 17.03 -4.11 -13.62
C PHE A 121 17.04 -2.88 -12.74
N ILE A 122 16.73 -1.71 -13.31
CA ILE A 122 16.70 -0.44 -12.57
C ILE A 122 15.72 -0.53 -11.40
N GLN A 123 14.52 -1.07 -11.62
CA GLN A 123 13.49 -1.24 -10.60
C GLN A 123 14.00 -2.14 -9.47
N ARG A 124 14.68 -3.25 -9.79
CA ARG A 124 15.24 -4.16 -8.78
C ARG A 124 16.27 -3.46 -7.89
N PHE A 125 17.19 -2.70 -8.48
CA PHE A 125 18.17 -1.91 -7.73
C PHE A 125 17.50 -0.79 -6.92
N TYR A 126 16.61 -0.03 -7.55
CA TYR A 126 15.88 1.08 -6.92
C TYR A 126 15.08 0.62 -5.70
N VAL A 127 14.34 -0.50 -5.79
CA VAL A 127 13.55 -1.03 -4.67
C VAL A 127 14.46 -1.45 -3.50
N ALA A 128 15.61 -2.08 -3.78
CA ALA A 128 16.56 -2.46 -2.75
C ALA A 128 17.13 -1.22 -2.03
N THR A 129 17.60 -0.23 -2.80
CA THR A 129 18.19 1.00 -2.27
C THR A 129 17.15 1.87 -1.55
N SER A 130 15.94 2.03 -2.10
CA SER A 130 14.85 2.80 -1.49
C SER A 130 14.43 2.21 -0.13
N ARG A 131 14.38 0.88 -0.01
CA ARG A 131 14.11 0.22 1.28
C ARG A 131 15.20 0.52 2.32
N GLN A 132 16.47 0.49 1.92
CA GLN A 132 17.58 0.81 2.81
C GLN A 132 17.54 2.28 3.23
N LEU A 133 17.23 3.19 2.30
CA LEU A 133 17.14 4.63 2.59
C LEU A 133 15.98 4.93 3.55
N LYS A 134 14.79 4.34 3.35
CA LYS A 134 13.67 4.45 4.30
C LYS A 134 14.03 3.93 5.69
N ARG A 135 14.79 2.84 5.78
CA ARG A 135 15.29 2.33 7.07
C ARG A 135 16.24 3.33 7.72
N LEU A 136 17.17 3.90 6.95
CA LEU A 136 18.14 4.87 7.44
C LEU A 136 17.43 6.13 7.97
N GLU A 137 16.46 6.65 7.23
CA GLU A 137 15.62 7.78 7.63
C GLU A 137 14.85 7.51 8.93
N SER A 138 14.28 6.30 9.06
CA SER A 138 13.60 5.90 10.30
C SER A 138 14.56 5.81 11.50
N VAL A 139 15.80 5.35 11.30
CA VAL A 139 16.80 5.23 12.36
C VAL A 139 17.40 6.59 12.74
N SER A 140 17.61 7.49 11.78
CA SER A 140 18.17 8.82 12.04
C SER A 140 17.18 9.78 12.72
N ARG A 141 15.87 9.60 12.53
CA ARG A 141 14.83 10.38 13.24
C ARG A 141 14.72 10.05 14.73
N SER A 142 14.95 8.80 15.13
CA SER A 142 14.82 8.36 16.52
C SER A 142 15.68 9.13 17.54
N PRO A 143 17.01 9.31 17.33
CA PRO A 143 17.85 10.03 18.28
C PRO A 143 17.51 11.52 18.37
N ILE A 144 17.03 12.15 17.29
CA ILE A 144 16.63 13.57 17.31
C ILE A 144 15.44 13.78 18.26
N TYR A 145 14.43 12.91 18.20
CA TYR A 145 13.31 12.96 19.14
C TYR A 145 13.73 12.65 20.58
N SER A 146 14.68 11.73 20.78
CA SER A 146 15.24 11.44 22.12
C SER A 146 15.96 12.66 22.70
N HIS A 147 16.83 13.30 21.90
CA HIS A 147 17.60 14.47 22.32
C HIS A 147 16.71 15.67 22.63
N PHE A 148 15.65 15.89 21.84
CA PHE A 148 14.65 16.92 22.12
C PHE A 148 13.89 16.64 23.42
N GLY A 149 13.51 15.39 23.66
CA GLY A 149 12.85 14.97 24.91
C GLY A 149 13.74 15.23 26.13
N GLU A 150 15.00 14.79 26.07
CA GLU A 150 15.99 14.98 27.15
C GLU A 150 16.29 16.46 27.43
N THR A 151 16.31 17.31 26.40
CA THR A 151 16.52 18.75 26.59
C THR A 151 15.34 19.40 27.30
N ILE A 152 14.10 19.01 26.96
CA ILE A 152 12.89 19.55 27.58
C ILE A 152 12.78 19.14 29.06
N THR A 153 13.08 17.86 29.38
CA THR A 153 13.14 17.42 30.79
C THR A 153 14.32 18.03 31.54
N GLY A 154 15.47 18.22 30.88
CA GLY A 154 16.64 18.88 31.47
C GLY A 154 16.39 20.34 31.83
N VAL A 155 15.61 21.08 31.03
CA VAL A 155 15.22 22.48 31.33
C VAL A 155 14.34 22.60 32.56
N GLN A 156 13.55 21.57 32.92
CA GLN A 156 12.78 21.58 34.18
C GLN A 156 13.63 21.30 35.42
N ALA A 157 14.83 20.75 35.26
CA ALA A 157 15.75 20.44 36.35
C ALA A 157 16.73 21.59 36.67
N ILE A 158 16.76 22.63 35.83
CA ILE A 158 17.53 23.88 36.00
C ILE A 158 16.58 24.96 36.52
#